data_AF-A0A2I8VQX8-F1
#
_entry.id   AF-A0A2I8VQX8-F1
#
_cell.length_a   1.000
_cell.length_b   1.000
_cell.length_c   1.000
_cell.angle_alpha   90.00
_cell.angle_beta   90.00
_cell.angle_gamma   90.00
#
_symmetry.space_group_name_H-M   'P 1'
#
loop_
_entity.id
_entity.type
_entity.pdbx_description
1 polymer ?
#
loop_
_entity_poly.entity_id
_entity_poly.type
_entity_poly.pdbx_seq_one_letter_code
_entity_poly.pdbx_strand_id
1 'polypeptide(L)'
;MTLAQGSWPTYTDAVLDSVRRERREVERECRAFQRFRQCIQTVETQAPRFERSVVGVNQSLTSAEKSVRDTIEPWYRETVMAVDHYGDVYGDSFEASLSAEFGMDVLLLISEATTFSPLIKQRLLEATQQCIDNRRVFLETLEDEFTTLKDAQSTVQEIREAIAELDSTELQALSDTELIDRYDTLHTLNDKCQSWIQQRQEEIHAHRIDRSADADAYTDLCSYLYEDLEVDYPVLGTFVDILEIISQYE
;
A
#
# COMPACT_ATOMS: atom_id res chain seq x y z
N MET A 1 -17.46 29.34 26.36
CA MET A 1 -16.50 28.39 25.79
C MET A 1 -16.33 28.81 24.35
N THR A 2 -15.15 29.31 23.98
CA THR A 2 -14.82 29.58 22.57
C THR A 2 -14.80 28.26 21.81
N LEU A 3 -15.43 28.23 20.65
CA LEU A 3 -15.58 27.02 19.83
C LEU A 3 -14.22 26.52 19.31
N ALA A 4 -13.16 27.35 19.38
CA ALA A 4 -11.77 26.92 19.25
C ALA A 4 -11.33 25.82 20.25
N GLN A 5 -12.08 25.57 21.33
CA GLN A 5 -11.83 24.50 22.32
C GLN A 5 -12.60 23.20 22.06
N GLY A 6 -13.41 23.13 20.99
CA GLY A 6 -14.02 21.88 20.54
C GLY A 6 -12.96 20.84 20.16
N SER A 7 -13.29 19.55 20.29
CA SER A 7 -12.43 18.47 19.82
C SER A 7 -12.32 18.54 18.31
N TRP A 8 -11.25 19.15 17.80
CA TRP A 8 -10.96 19.15 16.36
C TRP A 8 -10.79 17.71 15.87
N PRO A 9 -11.32 17.36 14.68
CA PRO A 9 -11.15 16.03 14.11
C PRO A 9 -9.67 15.65 14.08
N THR A 10 -9.33 14.54 14.73
CA THR A 10 -7.94 14.13 15.00
C THR A 10 -7.52 12.91 14.18
N TYR A 11 -8.29 12.58 13.15
CA TYR A 11 -8.11 11.34 12.39
C TYR A 11 -6.85 11.37 11.49
N THR A 12 -6.37 12.55 11.11
CA THR A 12 -5.31 12.71 10.10
C THR A 12 -3.95 12.17 10.56
N ASP A 13 -3.60 12.24 11.85
CA ASP A 13 -2.31 11.77 12.34
C ASP A 13 -2.22 10.23 12.38
N ALA A 14 -3.24 9.56 12.92
CA ALA A 14 -3.29 8.09 12.98
C ALA A 14 -3.28 7.48 11.56
N VAL A 15 -3.97 8.14 10.64
CA VAL A 15 -4.05 7.76 9.23
C VAL A 15 -2.71 7.93 8.53
N LEU A 16 -2.03 9.06 8.71
CA LEU A 16 -0.68 9.28 8.18
C LEU A 16 0.31 8.22 8.69
N ASP A 17 0.20 7.82 9.96
CA ASP A 17 1.05 6.79 10.52
C ASP A 17 0.73 5.39 9.97
N SER A 18 -0.55 5.09 9.68
CA SER A 18 -0.95 3.87 8.97
C SER A 18 -0.29 3.78 7.59
N VAL A 19 -0.45 4.81 6.76
CA VAL A 19 0.14 4.85 5.41
C VAL A 19 1.67 4.80 5.46
N ARG A 20 2.32 5.46 6.42
CA ARG A 20 3.78 5.38 6.61
C ARG A 20 4.25 3.99 7.03
N ARG A 21 3.49 3.29 7.86
CA ARG A 21 3.79 1.90 8.25
C ARG A 21 3.72 1.01 7.01
N GLU A 22 2.60 1.05 6.30
CA GLU A 22 2.39 0.29 5.08
C GLU A 22 3.50 0.52 4.05
N ARG A 23 3.81 1.78 3.74
CA ARG A 23 4.88 2.12 2.79
C ARG A 23 6.24 1.53 3.20
N ARG A 24 6.58 1.57 4.49
CA ARG A 24 7.83 0.99 4.99
C ARG A 24 7.86 -0.53 4.86
N GLU A 25 6.74 -1.20 5.08
CA GLU A 25 6.60 -2.64 4.94
C GLU A 25 6.75 -3.05 3.47
N VAL A 26 6.01 -2.43 2.56
CA VAL A 26 6.08 -2.68 1.11
C VAL A 26 7.48 -2.36 0.56
N GLU A 27 8.15 -1.30 1.02
CA GLU A 27 9.54 -1.02 0.64
C GLU A 27 10.49 -2.14 1.05
N ARG A 28 10.35 -2.70 2.26
CA ARG A 28 11.18 -3.80 2.75
C ARG A 28 10.93 -5.06 1.93
N GLU A 29 9.67 -5.37 1.64
CA GLU A 29 9.30 -6.48 0.76
C GLU A 29 9.88 -6.31 -0.64
N CYS A 30 9.77 -5.12 -1.24
CA CYS A 30 10.35 -4.84 -2.55
C CYS A 30 11.87 -5.08 -2.56
N ARG A 31 12.59 -4.64 -1.53
CA ARG A 31 14.03 -4.93 -1.36
C ARG A 31 14.29 -6.42 -1.14
N ALA A 32 13.42 -7.13 -0.44
CA ALA A 32 13.51 -8.57 -0.24
C ALA A 32 13.40 -9.35 -1.56
N PHE A 33 12.40 -9.03 -2.39
CA PHE A 33 12.28 -9.62 -3.72
C PHE A 33 13.43 -9.26 -4.65
N GLN A 34 13.98 -8.04 -4.55
CA GLN A 34 15.20 -7.67 -5.30
C GLN A 34 16.41 -8.52 -4.89
N ARG A 35 16.59 -8.77 -3.59
CA ARG A 35 17.63 -9.69 -3.08
C ARG A 35 17.38 -11.12 -3.56
N PHE A 36 16.15 -11.61 -3.46
CA PHE A 36 15.77 -12.93 -3.96
C PHE A 36 16.11 -13.10 -5.44
N ARG A 37 15.77 -12.09 -6.26
CA ARG A 37 16.08 -12.05 -7.69
C ARG A 37 17.59 -12.14 -7.93
N GLN A 38 18.40 -11.39 -7.16
CA GLN A 38 19.86 -11.45 -7.26
C GLN A 38 20.39 -12.85 -6.91
N CYS A 39 19.83 -13.52 -5.89
CA CYS A 39 20.18 -14.90 -5.57
C CYS A 39 19.84 -15.85 -6.73
N ILE A 40 18.64 -15.75 -7.33
CA ILE A 40 18.27 -16.59 -8.48
C ILE A 40 19.25 -16.39 -9.66
N GLN A 41 19.72 -15.15 -9.88
CA GLN A 41 20.66 -14.84 -10.95
C GLN A 41 22.01 -15.56 -10.78
N THR A 42 22.46 -15.84 -9.55
CA THR A 42 23.74 -16.53 -9.31
C THR A 42 23.63 -18.05 -9.40
N VAL A 43 22.43 -18.62 -9.31
CA VAL A 43 22.23 -20.08 -9.43
C VAL A 43 22.62 -20.56 -10.83
N GLU A 44 23.56 -21.52 -10.89
CA GLU A 44 23.98 -22.16 -12.13
C GLU A 44 22.84 -22.99 -12.71
N THR A 45 22.64 -22.89 -14.03
CA THR A 45 21.64 -23.70 -14.73
C THR A 45 22.28 -24.93 -15.33
N GLN A 46 21.54 -26.03 -15.29
CA GLN A 46 21.93 -27.27 -15.96
C GLN A 46 21.08 -27.42 -17.22
N ALA A 47 21.72 -27.63 -18.36
CA ALA A 47 21.00 -28.01 -19.56
C ALA A 47 20.39 -29.40 -19.33
N PRO A 48 19.11 -29.63 -19.71
CA PRO A 48 18.53 -30.95 -19.64
C PRO A 48 19.40 -31.91 -20.47
N ARG A 49 20.04 -32.88 -19.82
CA ARG A 49 20.73 -33.96 -20.52
C ARG A 49 19.67 -34.86 -21.14
N PHE A 50 19.40 -34.66 -22.43
CA PHE A 50 18.71 -35.67 -23.23
C PHE A 50 19.67 -36.83 -23.48
N GLU A 51 19.81 -37.73 -22.50
CA GLU A 51 20.52 -38.98 -22.73
C GLU A 51 19.71 -39.84 -23.71
N ARG A 52 20.17 -39.88 -24.96
CA ARG A 52 19.69 -40.85 -25.94
C ARG A 52 20.11 -42.23 -25.42
N SER A 53 19.18 -42.97 -24.84
CA SER A 53 19.44 -44.28 -24.23
C SER A 53 20.05 -45.22 -25.28
N VAL A 54 21.37 -45.43 -25.19
CA VAL A 54 22.05 -46.57 -25.81
C VAL A 54 22.09 -47.65 -24.73
N VAL A 55 21.43 -48.77 -25.01
CA VAL A 55 21.30 -49.90 -24.10
C VAL A 55 22.65 -50.30 -23.50
N GLY A 56 22.75 -50.24 -22.17
CA GLY A 56 23.73 -51.02 -21.41
C GLY A 56 24.94 -50.28 -20.86
N VAL A 57 24.77 -49.35 -19.92
CA VAL A 57 25.74 -49.09 -18.84
C VAL A 57 24.97 -48.68 -17.58
N ASN A 58 25.01 -49.51 -16.53
CA ASN A 58 24.54 -49.12 -15.20
C ASN A 58 25.58 -48.17 -14.59
N GLN A 59 25.42 -46.87 -14.80
CA GLN A 59 26.12 -45.88 -13.98
C GLN A 59 25.31 -45.66 -12.71
N SER A 60 25.93 -46.04 -11.59
CA SER A 60 25.45 -45.77 -10.25
C SER A 60 25.40 -44.24 -10.04
N LEU A 61 24.19 -43.68 -9.93
CA LEU A 61 23.95 -42.26 -9.67
C LEU A 61 24.27 -41.95 -8.20
N THR A 62 25.53 -41.68 -7.89
CA THR A 62 25.95 -41.15 -6.59
C THR A 62 25.99 -39.62 -6.63
N SER A 63 24.82 -39.00 -6.54
CA SER A 63 24.58 -37.71 -5.89
C SER A 63 23.06 -37.54 -5.90
N ALA A 64 22.41 -37.39 -4.75
CA ALA A 64 21.02 -36.96 -4.73
C ALA A 64 21.00 -35.56 -5.37
N GLU A 65 20.61 -35.45 -6.64
CA GLU A 65 20.44 -34.17 -7.31
C GLU A 65 19.44 -33.36 -6.48
N LYS A 66 19.89 -32.22 -5.94
CA LYS A 66 18.99 -31.31 -5.20
C LYS A 66 17.87 -30.91 -6.14
N SER A 67 16.63 -31.07 -5.71
CA SER A 67 15.48 -30.63 -6.50
C SER A 67 15.55 -29.12 -6.74
N VAL A 68 14.81 -28.63 -7.73
CA VAL A 68 14.68 -27.18 -7.95
C VAL A 68 14.16 -26.50 -6.68
N ARG A 69 13.18 -27.11 -6.02
CA ARG A 69 12.67 -26.66 -4.73
C ARG A 69 13.77 -26.53 -3.67
N ASP A 70 14.56 -27.58 -3.43
CA ASP A 70 15.65 -27.58 -2.44
C ASP A 70 16.70 -26.50 -2.71
N THR A 71 16.80 -26.06 -3.97
CA THR A 71 17.71 -24.99 -4.39
C THR A 71 17.12 -23.61 -4.13
N ILE A 72 15.82 -23.41 -4.35
CA ILE A 72 15.15 -22.09 -4.30
C ILE A 72 14.59 -21.75 -2.91
N GLU A 73 14.03 -22.73 -2.21
CA GLU A 73 13.36 -22.54 -0.92
C GLU A 73 14.26 -21.85 0.13
N PRO A 74 15.55 -22.22 0.31
CA PRO A 74 16.41 -21.53 1.26
C PRO A 74 16.58 -20.04 0.96
N TRP A 75 16.80 -19.69 -0.30
CA TRP A 75 16.94 -18.28 -0.71
C TRP A 75 15.64 -17.51 -0.47
N TYR A 76 14.50 -18.09 -0.85
CA TYR A 76 13.21 -17.44 -0.63
C TYR A 76 12.94 -17.19 0.85
N ARG A 77 13.24 -18.19 1.70
CA ARG A 77 13.11 -18.07 3.16
C ARG A 77 14.04 -17.01 3.74
N GLU A 78 15.30 -16.97 3.31
CA GLU A 78 16.31 -16.01 3.80
C GLU A 78 16.09 -14.57 3.29
N THR A 79 15.35 -14.38 2.19
CA THR A 79 15.10 -13.05 1.63
C THR A 79 13.68 -12.56 1.88
N VAL A 80 12.66 -13.28 1.40
CA VAL A 80 11.25 -12.85 1.39
C VAL A 80 10.58 -13.17 2.72
N MET A 81 10.69 -14.42 3.20
CA MET A 81 10.06 -14.80 4.47
C MET A 81 10.82 -14.31 5.71
N ALA A 82 12.03 -13.76 5.53
CA ALA A 82 12.86 -13.20 6.60
C ALA A 82 12.66 -11.69 6.79
N VAL A 83 11.67 -11.08 6.12
CA VAL A 83 11.31 -9.68 6.38
C VAL A 83 10.68 -9.59 7.77
N ASP A 84 11.06 -8.56 8.54
CA ASP A 84 10.72 -8.44 9.97
C ASP A 84 9.23 -8.67 10.30
N HIS A 85 8.30 -8.16 9.47
CA HIS A 85 6.86 -8.26 9.71
C HIS A 85 6.21 -9.54 9.15
N TYR A 86 6.97 -10.36 8.41
CA TYR A 86 6.40 -11.47 7.63
C TYR A 86 5.69 -12.51 8.51
N GLY A 87 6.30 -12.88 9.64
CA GLY A 87 5.75 -13.90 10.54
C GLY A 87 4.46 -13.48 11.23
N ASP A 88 4.32 -12.19 11.53
CA ASP A 88 3.15 -11.63 12.23
C ASP A 88 1.98 -11.39 11.27
N VAL A 89 2.28 -10.97 10.03
CA VAL A 89 1.28 -10.60 9.03
C VAL A 89 0.81 -11.80 8.19
N TYR A 90 1.74 -12.62 7.69
CA TYR A 90 1.43 -13.71 6.77
C TYR A 90 1.52 -15.07 7.45
N GLY A 91 2.66 -15.36 8.09
CA GLY A 91 2.87 -16.59 8.87
C GLY A 91 2.63 -17.91 8.10
N ASP A 92 2.68 -17.87 6.77
CA ASP A 92 2.27 -18.97 5.89
C ASP A 92 3.44 -19.89 5.50
N SER A 93 3.11 -21.00 4.81
CA SER A 93 4.13 -21.94 4.33
C SER A 93 4.82 -21.39 3.07
N PHE A 94 5.99 -21.95 2.74
CA PHE A 94 6.69 -21.58 1.50
C PHE A 94 5.79 -21.77 0.27
N GLU A 95 5.04 -22.88 0.18
CA GLU A 95 4.15 -23.15 -0.94
C GLU A 95 2.98 -22.17 -1.02
N ALA A 96 2.37 -21.85 0.13
CA ALA A 96 1.29 -20.88 0.20
C ALA A 96 1.77 -19.51 -0.30
N SER A 97 2.86 -19.00 0.25
CA SER A 97 3.42 -17.71 -0.13
C SER A 97 3.87 -17.67 -1.58
N LEU A 98 4.55 -18.72 -2.05
CA LEU A 98 5.00 -18.82 -3.43
C LEU A 98 3.83 -18.85 -4.42
N SER A 99 2.74 -19.54 -4.08
CA SER A 99 1.54 -19.56 -4.92
C SER A 99 0.78 -18.24 -4.93
N ALA A 100 0.74 -17.54 -3.79
CA ALA A 100 0.10 -16.23 -3.68
C ALA A 100 0.87 -15.17 -4.50
N GLU A 101 2.20 -15.22 -4.46
CA GLU A 101 3.07 -14.25 -5.13
C GLU A 101 3.30 -14.56 -6.62
N PHE A 102 3.61 -15.80 -6.95
CA PHE A 102 4.03 -16.19 -8.30
C PHE A 102 2.97 -16.99 -9.07
N GLY A 103 1.85 -17.34 -8.44
CA GLY A 103 0.82 -18.17 -9.04
C GLY A 103 1.06 -19.68 -8.86
N MET A 104 -0.04 -20.42 -8.98
CA MET A 104 -0.04 -21.88 -8.85
C MET A 104 0.80 -22.59 -9.92
N ASP A 105 0.91 -22.02 -11.12
CA ASP A 105 1.69 -22.57 -12.22
C ASP A 105 3.20 -22.57 -11.91
N VAL A 106 3.71 -21.49 -11.31
CA VAL A 106 5.11 -21.40 -10.88
C VAL A 106 5.40 -22.35 -9.71
N LEU A 107 4.46 -22.47 -8.75
CA LEU A 107 4.58 -23.44 -7.65
C LEU A 107 4.69 -24.88 -8.18
N LEU A 108 3.81 -25.27 -9.10
CA LEU A 108 3.83 -26.61 -9.72
C LEU A 108 5.15 -26.85 -10.46
N LEU A 109 5.60 -25.87 -11.26
CA LEU A 109 6.88 -25.95 -11.97
C LEU A 109 8.06 -26.19 -11.02
N ILE A 110 8.13 -25.48 -9.90
CA ILE A 110 9.20 -25.60 -8.90
C ILE A 110 9.13 -26.94 -8.16
N SER A 111 7.92 -27.42 -7.89
CA SER A 111 7.67 -28.66 -7.14
C SER A 111 7.98 -29.91 -7.96
N GLU A 112 7.72 -29.89 -9.27
CA GLU A 112 7.88 -31.05 -10.15
C GLU A 112 9.27 -31.13 -10.79
N ALA A 113 9.99 -30.02 -10.91
CA ALA A 113 11.27 -29.99 -11.61
C ALA A 113 12.42 -30.59 -10.81
N THR A 114 13.09 -31.57 -11.41
CA THR A 114 14.30 -32.21 -10.86
C THR A 114 15.59 -31.46 -11.21
N THR A 115 15.60 -30.69 -12.31
CA THR A 115 16.79 -29.98 -12.81
C THR A 115 16.52 -28.50 -12.99
N PHE A 116 17.39 -27.64 -12.44
CA PHE A 116 17.30 -26.19 -12.60
C PHE A 116 17.72 -25.75 -14.01
N SER A 117 16.78 -25.79 -14.94
CA SER A 117 17.01 -25.44 -16.34
C SER A 117 17.01 -23.92 -16.58
N PRO A 118 17.60 -23.45 -17.70
CA PRO A 118 17.51 -22.04 -18.10
C PRO A 118 16.07 -21.52 -18.21
N LEU A 119 15.13 -22.38 -18.64
CA LEU A 119 13.71 -22.03 -18.74
C LEU A 119 13.10 -21.76 -17.36
N ILE A 120 13.36 -22.62 -16.39
CA ILE A 120 12.86 -22.45 -15.01
C ILE A 120 13.44 -21.18 -14.38
N LYS A 121 14.75 -20.95 -14.57
CA LYS A 121 15.41 -19.73 -14.10
C LYS A 121 14.76 -18.48 -14.70
N GLN A 122 14.50 -18.48 -16.01
CA GLN A 122 13.84 -17.36 -16.68
C GLN A 122 12.43 -17.13 -16.10
N ARG A 123 11.62 -18.17 -15.95
CA ARG A 123 10.27 -18.06 -15.38
C ARG A 123 10.27 -17.49 -13.96
N LEU A 124 11.18 -17.95 -13.11
CA LEU A 124 11.35 -17.42 -11.76
C LEU A 124 11.77 -15.95 -11.75
N LEU A 125 12.70 -15.56 -12.64
CA LEU A 125 13.13 -14.16 -12.75
C LEU A 125 12.01 -13.25 -13.26
N GLU A 126 11.19 -13.72 -14.20
CA GLU A 126 10.01 -13.01 -14.70
C GLU A 126 8.96 -12.84 -13.59
N ALA A 127 8.59 -13.92 -12.89
CA ALA A 127 7.64 -13.86 -11.78
C ALA A 127 8.12 -12.95 -10.65
N THR A 128 9.40 -13.06 -10.27
CA THR A 128 10.01 -12.19 -9.25
C THR A 128 10.03 -10.73 -9.69
N GLN A 129 10.29 -10.45 -10.98
CA GLN A 129 10.26 -9.10 -11.52
C GLN A 129 8.84 -8.52 -11.48
N GLN A 130 7.83 -9.31 -11.82
CA GLN A 130 6.44 -8.90 -11.72
C GLN A 130 6.05 -8.53 -10.28
N CYS A 131 6.46 -9.32 -9.27
CA CYS A 131 6.24 -8.98 -7.85
C CYS A 131 6.90 -7.66 -7.44
N ILE A 132 8.12 -7.39 -7.95
CA ILE A 132 8.82 -6.12 -7.70
C ILE A 132 8.07 -4.95 -8.33
N ASP A 133 7.64 -5.10 -9.57
CA ASP A 133 6.97 -4.01 -10.31
C ASP A 133 5.56 -3.74 -9.75
N ASN A 134 4.81 -4.77 -9.37
CA ASN A 134 3.54 -4.62 -8.65
C ASN A 134 3.70 -3.81 -7.36
N ARG A 135 4.73 -4.13 -6.56
CA ARG A 135 5.03 -3.39 -5.32
C ARG A 135 5.46 -1.95 -5.58
N ARG A 136 6.19 -1.68 -6.66
CA ARG A 136 6.55 -0.29 -7.04
C ARG A 136 5.34 0.54 -7.40
N VAL A 137 4.43 -0.01 -8.22
CA VAL A 137 3.16 0.65 -8.54
C VAL A 137 2.35 0.91 -7.26
N PHE A 138 2.31 -0.06 -6.35
CA PHE A 138 1.62 0.15 -5.07
C PHE A 138 2.29 1.22 -4.21
N LEU A 139 3.63 1.29 -4.17
CA LEU A 139 4.35 2.38 -3.49
C LEU A 139 4.03 3.76 -4.06
N GLU A 140 3.85 3.89 -5.38
CA GLU A 140 3.40 5.14 -6.00
C GLU A 140 2.00 5.52 -5.50
N THR A 141 1.08 4.55 -5.45
CA THR A 141 -0.27 4.76 -4.89
C THR A 141 -0.23 5.19 -3.41
N LEU A 142 0.64 4.60 -2.60
CA LEU A 142 0.82 4.99 -1.19
C LEU A 142 1.43 6.38 -1.04
N GLU A 143 2.30 6.80 -1.97
CA GLU A 143 2.89 8.13 -1.97
C GLU A 143 1.86 9.21 -2.30
N ASP A 144 1.01 8.94 -3.30
CA ASP A 144 -0.09 9.82 -3.68
C ASP A 144 -1.05 10.00 -2.50
N GLU A 145 -1.46 8.89 -1.86
CA GLU A 145 -2.31 8.95 -0.67
C GLU A 145 -1.65 9.70 0.49
N PHE A 146 -0.37 9.46 0.75
CA PHE A 146 0.39 10.16 1.79
C PHE A 146 0.43 11.67 1.54
N THR A 147 0.60 12.08 0.28
CA THR A 147 0.62 13.49 -0.13
C THR A 147 -0.75 14.12 0.07
N THR A 148 -1.82 13.46 -0.37
CA THR A 148 -3.20 13.90 -0.16
C THR A 148 -3.52 14.11 1.32
N LEU A 149 -3.12 13.18 2.18
CA LEU A 149 -3.30 13.31 3.63
C LEU A 149 -2.51 14.48 4.23
N LYS A 150 -1.32 14.75 3.70
CA LYS A 150 -0.49 15.89 4.13
C LYS A 150 -1.12 17.22 3.74
N ASP A 151 -1.64 17.32 2.53
CA ASP A 151 -2.32 18.51 2.04
C ASP A 151 -3.63 18.76 2.79
N ALA A 152 -4.38 17.69 3.09
CA ALA A 152 -5.56 17.76 3.96
C ALA A 152 -5.18 18.27 5.35
N GLN A 153 -4.14 17.71 5.99
CA GLN A 153 -3.65 18.17 7.30
C GLN A 153 -3.23 19.65 7.28
N SER A 154 -2.53 20.10 6.23
CA SER A 154 -2.15 21.50 6.07
C SER A 154 -3.39 22.40 5.97
N THR A 155 -4.37 22.00 5.17
CA THR A 155 -5.61 22.78 5.00
C THR A 155 -6.40 22.86 6.30
N VAL A 156 -6.48 21.76 7.05
CA VAL A 156 -7.12 21.74 8.38
C VAL A 156 -6.43 22.73 9.30
N GLN A 157 -5.09 22.76 9.31
CA GLN A 157 -4.33 23.71 10.15
C GLN A 157 -4.58 25.18 9.75
N GLU A 158 -4.64 25.48 8.44
CA GLU A 158 -5.01 26.82 7.97
C GLU A 158 -6.40 27.23 8.44
N ILE A 159 -7.39 26.34 8.33
CA ILE A 159 -8.76 26.62 8.78
C ILE A 159 -8.81 26.82 10.30
N ARG A 160 -8.05 26.01 11.06
CA ARG A 160 -7.92 26.16 12.51
C ARG A 160 -7.41 27.53 12.91
N GLU A 161 -6.35 27.99 12.26
CA GLU A 161 -5.73 29.29 12.55
C GLU A 161 -6.69 30.43 12.20
N ALA A 162 -7.37 30.35 11.06
CA ALA A 162 -8.38 31.33 10.67
C ALA A 162 -9.55 31.40 11.67
N ILE A 163 -10.09 30.25 12.09
CA ILE A 163 -11.17 30.21 13.09
C ILE A 163 -10.70 30.76 14.44
N ALA A 164 -9.47 30.47 14.86
CA ALA A 164 -8.91 31.01 16.10
C ALA A 164 -8.76 32.54 16.05
N GLU A 165 -8.38 33.10 14.91
CA GLU A 165 -8.33 34.55 14.69
C GLU A 165 -9.74 35.17 14.75
N LEU A 166 -10.73 34.51 14.15
CA LEU A 166 -12.13 34.91 14.24
C LEU A 166 -12.67 34.85 15.68
N ASP A 167 -12.26 33.88 16.49
CA ASP A 167 -12.64 33.77 17.91
C ASP A 167 -11.99 34.85 18.79
N SER A 168 -10.83 35.39 18.37
CA SER A 168 -10.09 36.38 19.15
C SER A 168 -10.70 37.78 19.14
N THR A 169 -11.66 38.03 18.24
CA THR A 169 -12.28 39.34 18.05
C THR A 169 -13.79 39.29 18.33
N GLU A 170 -14.25 40.12 19.28
CA GLU A 170 -15.67 40.22 19.62
C GLU A 170 -16.46 40.89 18.48
N LEU A 171 -17.56 40.28 18.05
CA LEU A 171 -18.42 40.80 16.97
C LEU A 171 -18.88 42.25 17.20
N GLN A 172 -19.12 42.63 18.46
CA GLN A 172 -19.58 43.98 18.81
C GLN A 172 -18.51 45.06 18.66
N ALA A 173 -17.24 44.66 18.57
CA ALA A 173 -16.11 45.56 18.39
C ALA A 173 -15.77 45.82 16.91
N LEU A 174 -16.41 45.08 15.98
CA LEU A 174 -16.13 45.15 14.55
C LEU A 174 -16.90 46.28 13.87
N SER A 175 -16.23 46.95 12.94
CA SER A 175 -16.84 47.84 11.95
C SER A 175 -17.58 47.06 10.86
N ASP A 176 -18.46 47.74 10.11
CA ASP A 176 -19.18 47.14 8.99
C ASP A 176 -18.23 46.49 7.95
N THR A 177 -17.06 47.09 7.70
CA THR A 177 -16.06 46.53 6.79
C THR A 177 -15.43 45.26 7.35
N GLU A 178 -15.09 45.24 8.64
CA GLU A 178 -14.51 44.04 9.28
C GLU A 178 -15.54 42.89 9.39
N LEU A 179 -16.84 43.22 9.50
CA LEU A 179 -17.91 42.23 9.42
C LEU A 179 -18.02 41.60 8.03
N ILE A 180 -17.86 42.39 6.96
CA ILE A 180 -17.83 41.88 5.58
C ILE A 180 -16.59 40.98 5.39
N ASP A 181 -15.41 41.43 5.81
CA ASP A 181 -14.17 40.63 5.69
C ASP A 181 -14.28 39.30 6.44
N ARG A 182 -14.93 39.30 7.61
CA ARG A 182 -15.23 38.08 8.37
C ARG A 182 -16.15 37.13 7.62
N TYR A 183 -17.23 37.65 7.03
CA TYR A 183 -18.17 36.85 6.24
C TYR A 183 -17.47 36.21 5.02
N ASP A 184 -16.69 37.00 4.28
CA ASP A 184 -15.94 36.52 3.11
C ASP A 184 -14.91 35.45 3.51
N THR A 185 -14.28 35.61 4.68
CA THR A 185 -13.37 34.61 5.25
C THR A 185 -14.11 33.30 5.52
N LEU A 186 -15.23 33.32 6.25
CA LEU A 186 -16.02 32.12 6.54
C LEU A 186 -16.49 31.42 5.25
N HIS A 187 -16.94 32.18 4.26
CA HIS A 187 -17.36 31.64 2.98
C HIS A 187 -16.20 30.94 2.24
N THR A 188 -15.01 31.56 2.25
CA THR A 188 -13.80 30.96 1.67
C THR A 188 -13.41 29.66 2.38
N LEU A 189 -13.53 29.60 3.71
CA LEU A 189 -13.23 28.38 4.47
C LEU A 189 -14.24 27.27 4.16
N ASN A 190 -15.53 27.61 4.03
CA ASN A 190 -16.58 26.67 3.62
C ASN A 190 -16.28 26.09 2.23
N ASP A 191 -15.96 26.94 1.24
CA ASP A 191 -15.67 26.52 -0.13
C ASP A 191 -14.44 25.61 -0.21
N LYS A 192 -13.41 25.87 0.60
CA LYS A 192 -12.24 24.97 0.74
C LYS A 192 -12.67 23.58 1.23
N CYS A 193 -13.51 23.51 2.26
CA CYS A 193 -13.97 22.23 2.80
C CYS A 193 -14.84 21.46 1.79
N GLN A 194 -15.75 22.15 1.10
CA GLN A 194 -16.59 21.54 0.06
C GLN A 194 -15.74 21.02 -1.11
N SER A 195 -14.72 21.77 -1.51
CA SER A 195 -13.78 21.35 -2.55
C SER A 195 -13.04 20.06 -2.16
N TRP A 196 -12.57 19.97 -0.92
CA TRP A 196 -11.93 18.74 -0.40
C TRP A 196 -12.87 17.55 -0.38
N ILE A 197 -14.11 17.74 0.09
CA ILE A 197 -15.13 16.67 0.11
C ILE A 197 -15.41 16.20 -1.32
N GLN A 198 -15.64 17.12 -2.25
CA GLN A 198 -15.93 16.80 -3.64
C GLN A 198 -14.76 16.08 -4.30
N GLN A 199 -13.55 16.65 -4.23
CA GLN A 199 -12.35 16.03 -4.81
C GLN A 199 -12.16 14.62 -4.28
N ARG A 200 -12.28 14.42 -2.96
CA ARG A 200 -12.04 13.12 -2.36
C ARG A 200 -13.11 12.09 -2.71
N GLN A 201 -14.37 12.52 -2.83
CA GLN A 201 -15.44 11.66 -3.34
C GLN A 201 -15.19 11.25 -4.80
N GLU A 202 -14.78 12.19 -5.65
CA GLU A 202 -14.42 11.92 -7.05
C GLU A 202 -13.25 10.93 -7.13
N GLU A 203 -12.20 11.10 -6.32
CA GLU A 203 -11.08 10.15 -6.23
C GLU A 203 -11.56 8.75 -5.84
N ILE A 204 -12.32 8.61 -4.76
CA ILE A 204 -12.83 7.31 -4.28
C ILE A 204 -13.72 6.65 -5.36
N HIS A 205 -14.55 7.43 -6.06
CA HIS A 205 -15.38 6.91 -7.14
C HIS A 205 -14.61 6.56 -8.41
N ALA A 206 -13.56 7.31 -8.76
CA ALA A 206 -12.72 7.06 -9.92
C ALA A 206 -11.81 5.84 -9.72
N HIS A 207 -11.36 5.57 -8.49
CA HIS A 207 -10.52 4.42 -8.17
C HIS A 207 -11.33 3.12 -7.95
N ARG A 208 -12.67 3.18 -7.94
CA ARG A 208 -13.57 2.01 -7.92
C ARG A 208 -13.65 1.24 -9.26
N ILE A 209 -12.66 1.34 -10.15
CA ILE A 209 -12.74 0.80 -11.52
C ILE A 209 -12.10 -0.58 -11.65
N ASP A 210 -12.99 -1.58 -11.71
CA ASP A 210 -12.99 -2.79 -12.53
C ASP A 210 -11.66 -3.51 -12.80
N ARG A 211 -11.13 -4.21 -11.79
CA ARG A 211 -10.14 -5.28 -11.98
C ARG A 211 -10.83 -6.64 -12.10
N SER A 212 -11.35 -6.92 -13.29
CA SER A 212 -11.59 -8.25 -13.88
C SER A 212 -12.29 -9.37 -13.05
N ALA A 213 -13.40 -9.85 -13.60
CA ALA A 213 -13.90 -11.24 -13.61
C ALA A 213 -14.20 -12.00 -12.30
N ASP A 214 -13.86 -11.49 -11.13
CA ASP A 214 -14.31 -12.07 -9.85
C ASP A 214 -15.15 -11.05 -9.07
N ALA A 215 -16.43 -11.39 -8.87
CA ALA A 215 -17.48 -10.43 -8.55
C ALA A 215 -17.56 -10.01 -7.06
N ASP A 216 -16.70 -10.52 -6.18
CA ASP A 216 -16.95 -10.46 -4.72
C ASP A 216 -15.82 -9.89 -3.83
N ALA A 217 -14.72 -9.37 -4.38
CA ALA A 217 -13.62 -8.82 -3.56
C ALA A 217 -13.05 -7.49 -4.09
N TYR A 218 -13.87 -6.44 -4.07
CA TYR A 218 -13.37 -5.08 -4.24
C TYR A 218 -13.13 -4.45 -2.86
N THR A 219 -11.87 -4.43 -2.41
CA THR A 219 -11.46 -3.58 -1.29
C THR A 219 -10.87 -2.29 -1.86
N ASP A 220 -11.57 -1.17 -1.66
CA ASP A 220 -11.04 0.16 -1.97
C ASP A 220 -9.77 0.43 -1.14
N LEU A 221 -8.84 1.24 -1.66
CA LEU A 221 -7.57 1.54 -0.99
C LEU A 221 -7.78 2.06 0.43
N CYS A 222 -8.80 2.91 0.63
CA CYS A 222 -9.14 3.45 1.94
C CYS A 222 -9.54 2.33 2.92
N SER A 223 -10.39 1.40 2.47
CA SER A 223 -10.84 0.28 3.30
C SER A 223 -9.69 -0.64 3.70
N TYR A 224 -8.68 -0.82 2.84
CA TYR A 224 -7.46 -1.57 3.17
C TYR A 224 -6.56 -0.80 4.17
N LEU A 225 -6.22 0.46 3.88
CA LEU A 225 -5.26 1.22 4.68
C LEU A 225 -5.78 1.61 6.06
N TYR A 226 -7.09 1.71 6.20
CA TYR A 226 -7.76 2.23 7.39
C TYR A 226 -8.56 1.16 8.14
N GLU A 227 -8.40 -0.12 7.81
CA GLU A 227 -9.11 -1.24 8.45
C GLU A 227 -8.95 -1.25 9.97
N ASP A 228 -7.75 -0.94 10.47
CA ASP A 228 -7.42 -0.90 11.90
C ASP A 228 -7.86 0.41 12.60
N LEU A 229 -8.48 1.34 11.87
CA LEU A 229 -8.87 2.66 12.38
C LEU A 229 -10.38 2.74 12.62
N GLU A 230 -10.80 3.70 13.45
CA GLU A 230 -12.23 3.90 13.77
C GLU A 230 -13.02 4.57 12.62
N VAL A 231 -12.36 5.00 11.54
CA VAL A 231 -12.97 5.79 10.46
C VAL A 231 -12.51 5.29 9.09
N ASP A 232 -13.46 4.90 8.25
CA ASP A 232 -13.23 4.38 6.89
C ASP A 232 -12.73 5.45 5.90
N TYR A 233 -13.20 6.69 6.07
CA TYR A 233 -12.93 7.81 5.14
C TYR A 233 -12.51 9.07 5.91
N PRO A 234 -11.30 9.08 6.49
CA PRO A 234 -10.87 10.08 7.47
C PRO A 234 -10.85 11.50 6.93
N VAL A 235 -10.46 11.71 5.68
CA VAL A 235 -10.46 13.03 5.03
C VAL A 235 -11.89 13.57 4.90
N LEU A 236 -12.84 12.72 4.44
CA LEU A 236 -14.24 13.12 4.31
C LEU A 236 -14.85 13.47 5.67
N GLY A 237 -14.68 12.60 6.67
CA GLY A 237 -15.17 12.86 8.03
C GLY A 237 -14.60 14.15 8.60
N THR A 238 -13.29 14.37 8.45
CA THR A 238 -12.61 15.59 8.92
C THR A 238 -13.21 16.86 8.33
N PHE A 239 -13.41 16.93 7.01
CA PHE A 239 -13.94 18.15 6.39
C PHE A 239 -15.45 18.34 6.60
N VAL A 240 -16.21 17.26 6.81
CA VAL A 240 -17.62 17.36 7.24
C VAL A 240 -17.70 17.95 8.65
N ASP A 241 -16.91 17.44 9.60
CA ASP A 241 -16.87 17.97 10.97
C ASP A 241 -16.47 19.46 10.98
N ILE A 242 -15.52 19.85 10.12
CA ILE A 242 -15.10 21.26 9.99
C ILE A 242 -16.21 22.14 9.41
N LEU A 243 -16.97 21.65 8.42
CA LEU A 243 -18.14 22.37 7.91
C LEU A 243 -19.17 22.62 9.02
N GLU A 244 -19.42 21.62 9.88
CA GLU A 244 -20.30 21.79 11.03
C GLU A 244 -19.77 22.84 12.02
N ILE A 245 -18.45 22.90 12.24
CA ILE A 245 -17.83 23.96 13.06
C ILE A 245 -18.04 25.34 12.41
N ILE A 246 -17.74 25.49 11.11
CA ILE A 246 -17.88 26.77 10.40
C ILE A 246 -19.33 27.27 10.43
N SER A 247 -20.31 26.38 10.29
CA SER A 247 -21.74 26.74 10.34
C SER A 247 -22.20 27.37 11.67
N GLN A 248 -21.42 27.23 12.75
CA GLN A 248 -21.71 27.85 14.04
C GLN A 248 -21.28 29.33 14.11
N TYR A 249 -20.53 29.80 13.11
CA TYR A 249 -20.07 31.18 12.97
C TYR A 249 -20.93 32.04 12.04
N GLU A 250 -21.83 31.40 11.29
CA GLU A 250 -22.86 32.04 10.44
C GLU A 250 -24.08 32.47 11.28
#